data_AF-A0A8J3XDU6-F1
#
_entry.id   AF-A0A8J3XDU6-F1
#
_cell.length_a   1.000
_cell.length_b   1.000
_cell.length_c   1.000
_cell.angle_alpha   90.00
_cell.angle_beta   90.00
_cell.angle_gamma   90.00
#
_symmetry.space_group_name_H-M   'P 1'
#
loop_
_entity.id
_entity.type
_entity.pdbx_description
1 polymer ?
#
loop_
_entity_poly.entity_id
_entity_poly.type
_entity_poly.pdbx_seq_one_letter_code
_entity_poly.pdbx_strand_id
1 'polypeptide(L)'
;MIGVAQFFARDIPEIPYPDSTDLLQVLWCPAKHQQEDLWGPVVRLIWRRTADLATVPTETRGPGFTTPYPSSVSLADDDYLPRPCVLYPERVTEYPFYEELPEDLQTALNEWDRDSDYQYLLSIAPGCKIGGWETWHLTDMYELPCTTCGTETEPLLQLDTTEWDGGSGPRWQPLEDRDHAPVDWEDEPTSLVLGRWGRLTVFLCPVSAEHGFRMAMQ
;
A
#
# COMPACT_ATOMS: atom_id res chain seq x y z
N MET A 1 -6.06 1.83 -17.32
CA MET A 1 -5.25 2.15 -16.14
C MET A 1 -5.84 3.39 -15.47
N ILE A 2 -5.95 3.39 -14.15
CA ILE A 2 -6.37 4.53 -13.32
C ILE A 2 -5.23 4.89 -12.36
N GLY A 3 -5.23 6.12 -11.83
CA GLY A 3 -4.30 6.52 -10.76
C GLY A 3 -4.82 6.11 -9.40
N VAL A 4 -3.96 5.47 -8.61
CA VAL A 4 -4.30 4.95 -7.27
C VAL A 4 -3.69 5.82 -6.19
N ALA A 5 -2.40 6.14 -6.34
CA ALA A 5 -1.68 6.99 -5.42
C ALA A 5 -0.59 7.78 -6.15
N GLN A 6 -0.19 8.91 -5.56
CA GLN A 6 0.88 9.75 -6.08
C GLN A 6 1.69 10.32 -4.92
N PHE A 7 3.01 10.12 -4.94
CA PHE A 7 3.91 10.50 -3.86
C PHE A 7 5.05 11.37 -4.39
N PHE A 8 5.23 12.55 -3.82
CA PHE A 8 6.34 13.44 -4.14
C PHE A 8 7.50 13.24 -3.17
N ALA A 9 8.73 13.29 -3.69
CA ALA A 9 9.94 13.10 -2.87
C ALA A 9 10.10 14.14 -1.76
N ARG A 10 9.55 15.35 -1.95
CA ARG A 10 9.55 16.40 -0.92
C ARG A 10 8.61 16.09 0.26
N ASP A 11 7.57 15.28 0.03
CA ASP A 11 6.53 14.99 1.01
C ASP A 11 6.84 13.64 1.72
N ILE A 12 7.41 12.66 0.99
CA ILE A 12 7.82 11.34 1.50
C ILE A 12 9.23 10.99 0.99
N PRO A 13 10.31 11.52 1.60
CA PRO A 13 11.69 11.27 1.18
C PRO A 13 12.18 9.83 1.44
N GLU A 14 11.46 9.04 2.23
CA GLU A 14 11.79 7.65 2.55
C GLU A 14 11.65 6.70 1.35
N ILE A 15 10.89 7.09 0.31
CA ILE A 15 10.79 6.31 -0.92
C ILE A 15 12.13 6.39 -1.68
N PRO A 16 12.71 5.26 -2.15
CA PRO A 16 13.97 5.25 -2.88
C PRO A 16 13.75 5.64 -4.36
N TYR A 17 13.49 6.92 -4.61
CA TYR A 17 13.30 7.45 -5.96
C TYR A 17 14.53 7.17 -6.86
N PRO A 18 14.34 6.68 -8.11
CA PRO A 18 15.41 6.63 -9.09
C PRO A 18 16.05 7.99 -9.35
N ASP A 19 17.30 7.98 -9.79
CA ASP A 19 18.06 9.19 -10.10
C ASP A 19 17.26 10.16 -10.99
N SER A 20 17.25 11.43 -10.59
CA SER A 20 16.60 12.53 -11.31
C SER A 20 15.06 12.47 -11.41
N THR A 21 14.42 11.62 -10.61
CA THR A 21 12.95 11.58 -10.43
C THR A 21 12.57 12.12 -9.05
N ASP A 22 11.39 12.73 -8.94
CA ASP A 22 10.87 13.33 -7.70
C ASP A 22 9.38 13.04 -7.47
N LEU A 23 8.81 12.14 -8.29
CA LEU A 23 7.41 11.76 -8.30
C LEU A 23 7.25 10.27 -8.60
N LEU A 24 6.53 9.57 -7.74
CA LEU A 24 6.05 8.22 -7.96
C LEU A 24 4.55 8.27 -8.22
N GLN A 25 4.11 7.71 -9.34
CA GLN A 25 2.70 7.47 -9.62
C GLN A 25 2.43 5.97 -9.61
N VAL A 26 1.47 5.55 -8.80
CA VAL A 26 0.96 4.18 -8.79
C VAL A 26 -0.28 4.13 -9.64
N LEU A 27 -0.20 3.39 -10.75
CA LEU A 27 -1.31 3.20 -11.66
C LEU A 27 -1.71 1.72 -11.65
N TRP A 28 -3.00 1.41 -11.76
CA TRP A 28 -3.41 0.03 -11.99
C TRP A 28 -4.55 -0.15 -12.98
N CYS A 29 -4.72 -1.37 -13.49
CA CYS A 29 -5.95 -1.81 -14.12
C CYS A 29 -6.88 -2.39 -13.04
N PRO A 30 -8.09 -1.85 -12.85
CA PRO A 30 -9.00 -2.33 -11.82
C PRO A 30 -9.72 -3.64 -12.18
N ALA A 31 -9.56 -4.15 -13.41
CA ALA A 31 -10.04 -5.48 -13.74
C ALA A 31 -9.16 -6.56 -13.11
N LYS A 32 -9.74 -7.71 -12.77
CA LYS A 32 -9.03 -8.86 -12.22
C LYS A 32 -8.20 -9.55 -13.31
N HIS A 33 -6.90 -9.71 -13.06
CA HIS A 33 -5.94 -10.34 -13.96
C HIS A 33 -4.99 -11.22 -13.17
N GLN A 34 -4.38 -12.20 -13.84
CA GLN A 34 -3.19 -12.86 -13.34
C GLN A 34 -1.98 -11.94 -13.55
N GLN A 35 -1.31 -11.55 -12.47
CA GLN A 35 0.00 -10.89 -12.48
C GLN A 35 0.90 -11.56 -11.44
N GLU A 36 2.00 -12.16 -11.91
CA GLU A 36 2.79 -13.10 -11.10
C GLU A 36 1.88 -14.20 -10.52
N ASP A 37 1.95 -14.45 -9.21
CA ASP A 37 1.12 -15.43 -8.51
C ASP A 37 -0.18 -14.84 -7.95
N LEU A 38 -0.47 -13.56 -8.23
CA LEU A 38 -1.66 -12.86 -7.74
C LEU A 38 -2.76 -12.74 -8.80
N TRP A 39 -4.00 -12.93 -8.35
CA TRP A 39 -5.21 -12.66 -9.13
C TRP A 39 -5.87 -11.37 -8.62
N GLY A 40 -5.63 -10.26 -9.31
CA GLY A 40 -6.00 -8.93 -8.81
C GLY A 40 -5.76 -7.80 -9.82
N PRO A 41 -5.58 -6.55 -9.35
CA PRO A 41 -5.36 -5.42 -10.23
C PRO A 41 -3.95 -5.49 -10.84
N VAL A 42 -3.81 -5.00 -12.07
CA VAL A 42 -2.48 -4.96 -12.70
C VAL A 42 -1.76 -3.69 -12.30
N VAL A 43 -0.74 -3.79 -11.44
CA VAL A 43 0.00 -2.65 -10.90
C VAL A 43 1.10 -2.18 -11.86
N ARG A 44 1.32 -0.87 -11.91
CA ARG A 44 2.45 -0.20 -12.56
C ARG A 44 2.95 0.95 -11.69
N LEU A 45 4.23 0.93 -11.40
CA LEU A 45 4.94 2.05 -10.79
C LEU A 45 5.55 2.91 -11.90
N ILE A 46 5.22 4.20 -11.92
CA ILE A 46 5.74 5.16 -12.89
C ILE A 46 6.54 6.23 -12.15
N TRP A 47 7.85 6.23 -12.37
CA TRP A 47 8.77 7.23 -11.84
C TRP A 47 8.86 8.42 -12.80
N ARG A 48 8.73 9.63 -12.29
CA ARG A 48 8.74 10.86 -13.09
C ARG A 48 9.52 11.97 -12.43
N ARG A 49 9.95 12.92 -13.26
CA ARG A 49 10.36 14.24 -12.82
C ARG A 49 9.18 15.20 -12.98
N THR A 50 8.85 15.93 -11.92
CA THR A 50 7.74 16.87 -11.86
C THR A 50 7.94 18.01 -12.86
N ALA A 51 9.19 18.44 -13.08
CA ALA A 51 9.53 19.44 -14.10
C ALA A 51 9.13 19.02 -15.53
N ASP A 52 9.13 17.72 -15.82
CA ASP A 52 8.77 17.21 -17.15
C ASP A 52 7.24 17.24 -17.37
N LEU A 53 6.44 17.33 -16.30
CA LEU A 53 4.96 17.39 -16.37
C LEU A 53 4.44 18.77 -16.77
N ALA A 54 5.20 19.84 -16.53
CA ALA A 54 4.80 21.21 -16.87
C ALA A 54 4.66 21.46 -18.38
N THR A 55 5.09 20.51 -19.22
CA THR A 55 4.96 20.57 -20.68
C THR A 55 3.70 19.90 -21.22
N VAL A 56 2.85 19.29 -20.37
CA VAL A 56 1.51 18.90 -20.78
C VAL A 56 0.71 20.19 -20.96
N PRO A 57 0.24 20.54 -22.18
CA PRO A 57 -0.56 21.73 -22.36
C PRO A 57 -1.74 21.68 -21.39
N THR A 58 -1.83 22.69 -20.53
CA THR A 58 -3.04 23.07 -19.79
C THR A 58 -4.08 23.63 -20.75
N GLU A 59 -4.25 23.01 -21.91
CA GLU A 59 -5.56 22.99 -22.53
C GLU A 59 -6.45 22.34 -21.48
N THR A 60 -7.12 23.20 -20.72
CA THR A 60 -8.30 22.86 -19.98
C THR A 60 -9.14 22.07 -20.96
N ARG A 61 -9.08 20.74 -20.84
CA ARG A 61 -9.89 19.80 -21.59
C ARG A 61 -11.29 20.38 -21.53
N GLY A 62 -11.75 20.93 -22.65
CA GLY A 62 -12.95 21.77 -22.68
C GLY A 62 -14.15 21.05 -22.06
N PRO A 63 -15.19 21.78 -21.64
CA PRO A 63 -16.43 21.16 -21.15
C PRO A 63 -16.97 20.23 -22.25
N GLY A 64 -16.71 18.93 -22.12
CA GLY A 64 -16.88 17.97 -23.22
C GLY A 64 -15.87 16.81 -23.22
N PHE A 65 -14.73 16.94 -22.54
CA PHE A 65 -13.88 15.79 -22.22
C PHE A 65 -14.45 15.08 -20.99
N THR A 66 -15.57 14.37 -21.18
CA THR A 66 -15.78 13.15 -20.40
C THR A 66 -14.55 12.30 -20.69
N THR A 67 -13.71 12.04 -19.69
CA THR A 67 -12.98 10.77 -19.68
C THR A 67 -14.02 9.75 -20.07
N PRO A 68 -13.87 8.97 -21.16
CA PRO A 68 -14.79 7.88 -21.36
C PRO A 68 -14.59 7.02 -20.13
N TYR A 69 -15.48 7.18 -19.14
CA TYR A 69 -15.92 6.06 -18.34
C TYR A 69 -16.20 5.02 -19.41
N PRO A 70 -15.41 3.95 -19.50
CA PRO A 70 -15.67 2.96 -20.51
C PRO A 70 -17.07 2.45 -20.21
N SER A 71 -18.07 2.95 -20.92
CA SER A 71 -19.47 2.60 -20.77
C SER A 71 -19.73 1.14 -21.17
N SER A 72 -18.67 0.40 -21.48
CA SER A 72 -18.63 -0.97 -21.93
C SER A 72 -17.67 -1.85 -21.12
N VAL A 73 -16.92 -1.31 -20.15
CA VAL A 73 -16.30 -2.19 -19.14
C VAL A 73 -17.28 -2.19 -18.00
N SER A 74 -18.10 -3.23 -17.93
CA SER A 74 -18.66 -3.64 -16.65
C SER A 74 -17.46 -3.87 -15.74
N LEU A 75 -17.04 -2.85 -15.00
CA LEU A 75 -16.24 -3.01 -13.80
C LEU A 75 -17.19 -3.77 -12.88
N ALA A 76 -17.26 -5.09 -13.07
CA ALA A 76 -18.28 -5.92 -12.45
C ALA A 76 -18.11 -5.95 -10.93
N ASP A 77 -16.94 -5.51 -10.45
CA ASP A 77 -16.62 -5.26 -9.06
C ASP A 77 -15.90 -3.90 -8.95
N ASP A 78 -16.45 -3.01 -8.13
CA ASP A 78 -15.83 -1.70 -7.80
C ASP A 78 -14.63 -1.85 -6.83
N ASP A 79 -14.31 -3.09 -6.42
CA ASP A 79 -13.26 -3.47 -5.46
C ASP A 79 -11.93 -2.72 -5.63
N TYR A 80 -11.45 -2.53 -6.87
CA TYR A 80 -10.16 -1.90 -7.14
C TYR A 80 -10.27 -0.44 -7.63
N LEU A 81 -11.38 0.23 -7.32
CA LEU A 81 -11.60 1.64 -7.68
C LEU A 81 -11.47 2.53 -6.44
N PRO A 82 -10.34 3.23 -6.27
CA PRO A 82 -10.18 4.13 -5.14
C PRO A 82 -11.08 5.36 -5.29
N ARG A 83 -11.69 5.76 -4.17
CA ARG A 83 -12.31 7.07 -4.00
C ARG A 83 -11.21 8.14 -3.99
N PRO A 84 -11.32 9.21 -4.82
CA PRO A 84 -10.36 10.32 -4.78
C PRO A 84 -10.29 10.95 -3.39
N CYS A 85 -9.09 11.02 -2.82
CA CYS A 85 -8.82 11.58 -1.50
C CYS A 85 -7.46 12.29 -1.49
N VAL A 86 -7.19 13.01 -0.39
CA VAL A 86 -5.87 13.57 -0.08
C VAL A 86 -5.27 12.79 1.09
N LEU A 87 -3.94 12.71 1.14
CA LEU A 87 -3.23 11.96 2.17
C LEU A 87 -2.89 12.88 3.34
N TYR A 88 -3.07 12.36 4.57
CA TYR A 88 -2.60 12.96 5.81
C TYR A 88 -1.58 12.02 6.46
N PRO A 89 -0.33 11.97 5.97
CA PRO A 89 0.62 10.96 6.40
C PRO A 89 1.06 11.16 7.85
N GLU A 90 0.97 10.10 8.64
CA GLU A 90 1.53 10.02 9.99
C GLU A 90 2.78 9.14 10.02
N ARG A 91 3.80 9.56 10.78
CA ARG A 91 4.97 8.72 11.04
C ARG A 91 4.74 7.90 12.29
N VAL A 92 4.67 6.58 12.12
CA VAL A 92 4.53 5.62 13.21
C VAL A 92 5.73 4.68 13.28
N THR A 93 5.95 4.08 14.44
CA THR A 93 6.90 2.98 14.61
C THR A 93 6.12 1.69 14.73
N GLU A 94 6.48 0.71 13.91
CA GLU A 94 6.00 -0.67 13.93
C GLU A 94 7.19 -1.64 13.89
N TYR A 95 6.94 -2.88 14.26
CA TYR A 95 7.92 -3.96 14.34
C TYR A 95 7.55 -5.14 13.42
N PRO A 96 8.51 -6.03 13.08
CA PRO A 96 8.26 -7.15 12.16
C PRO A 96 7.11 -8.05 12.58
N PHE A 97 6.57 -8.82 11.65
CA PHE A 97 5.67 -9.91 11.99
C PHE A 97 6.36 -10.88 12.97
N TYR A 98 5.60 -11.51 13.88
CA TYR A 98 6.17 -12.36 14.91
C TYR A 98 7.16 -13.42 14.37
N GLU A 99 6.85 -14.02 13.22
CA GLU A 99 7.68 -15.08 12.61
C GLU A 99 8.98 -14.55 11.97
N GLU A 100 9.08 -13.24 11.70
CA GLU A 100 10.31 -12.60 11.21
C GLU A 100 11.30 -12.27 12.34
N LEU A 101 10.86 -12.35 13.60
CA LEU A 101 11.71 -12.06 14.73
C LEU A 101 12.77 -13.14 14.96
N PRO A 102 13.96 -12.78 15.48
CA PRO A 102 14.90 -13.72 16.06
C PRO A 102 14.26 -14.69 17.08
N GLU A 103 14.72 -15.95 17.10
CA GLU A 103 14.15 -17.02 17.95
C GLU A 103 14.16 -16.69 19.45
N ASP A 104 15.17 -15.96 19.92
CA ASP A 104 15.28 -15.51 21.31
C ASP A 104 14.21 -14.47 21.65
N LEU A 105 13.89 -13.56 20.73
CA LEU A 105 12.79 -12.60 20.88
C LEU A 105 11.43 -13.28 20.79
N GLN A 106 11.25 -14.23 19.87
CA GLN A 106 10.04 -15.05 19.80
C GLN A 106 9.77 -15.78 21.13
N THR A 107 10.81 -16.40 21.69
CA THR A 107 10.73 -17.10 22.99
C THR A 107 10.37 -16.13 24.12
N ALA A 108 11.02 -14.98 24.19
CA ALA A 108 10.73 -13.97 25.20
C ALA A 108 9.29 -13.42 25.08
N LEU A 109 8.79 -13.21 23.87
CA LEU A 109 7.42 -12.78 23.63
C LEU A 109 6.42 -13.85 24.05
N ASN A 110 6.64 -15.14 23.75
CA ASN A 110 5.74 -16.20 24.18
C ASN A 110 5.61 -16.32 25.72
N GLU A 111 6.65 -15.91 26.46
CA GLU A 111 6.60 -15.86 27.93
C GLU A 111 5.87 -14.62 28.46
N TRP A 112 6.04 -13.47 27.79
CA TRP A 112 5.53 -12.16 28.21
C TRP A 112 4.12 -11.86 27.72
N ASP A 113 3.85 -12.13 26.44
CA ASP A 113 2.66 -11.75 25.69
C ASP A 113 1.68 -12.92 25.56
N ARG A 114 0.69 -12.94 26.45
CA ARG A 114 -0.33 -14.01 26.47
C ARG A 114 -1.54 -13.72 25.59
N ASP A 115 -1.72 -12.46 25.23
CA ASP A 115 -2.93 -11.95 24.56
C ASP A 115 -2.63 -11.46 23.12
N SER A 116 -1.41 -11.71 22.63
CA SER A 116 -0.92 -11.26 21.32
C SER A 116 -0.82 -9.74 21.19
N ASP A 117 -0.62 -9.03 22.30
CA ASP A 117 -0.44 -7.57 22.37
C ASP A 117 0.70 -7.09 21.47
N TYR A 118 1.76 -7.89 21.29
CA TYR A 118 2.83 -7.58 20.34
C TYR A 118 2.28 -7.45 18.93
N GLN A 119 1.50 -8.45 18.48
CA GLN A 119 1.00 -8.49 17.11
C GLN A 119 0.00 -7.35 16.83
N TYR A 120 -0.84 -7.01 17.81
CA TYR A 120 -1.87 -5.99 17.65
C TYR A 120 -1.39 -4.56 17.96
N LEU A 121 -0.51 -4.35 18.95
CA LEU A 121 -0.18 -3.01 19.46
C LEU A 121 1.20 -2.50 19.04
N LEU A 122 2.11 -3.40 18.65
CA LEU A 122 3.52 -3.07 18.37
C LEU A 122 3.95 -3.44 16.95
N SER A 123 3.51 -4.59 16.45
CA SER A 123 3.82 -5.08 15.11
C SER A 123 3.06 -4.30 14.03
N ILE A 124 3.00 -4.88 12.84
CA ILE A 124 2.43 -4.37 11.58
C ILE A 124 1.22 -3.45 11.82
N ALA A 125 1.38 -2.15 11.55
CA ALA A 125 0.26 -1.23 11.50
C ALA A 125 -0.70 -1.65 10.37
N PRO A 126 -2.02 -1.66 10.64
CA PRO A 126 -3.04 -1.81 9.60
C PRO A 126 -3.04 -0.59 8.68
N GLY A 127 -3.80 -0.66 7.59
CA GLY A 127 -4.06 0.50 6.75
C GLY A 127 -3.06 0.76 5.64
N CYS A 128 -3.26 1.89 4.95
CA CYS A 128 -2.41 2.28 3.84
C CYS A 128 -1.11 2.90 4.37
N LYS A 129 0.04 2.32 4.04
CA LYS A 129 1.34 2.81 4.52
C LYS A 129 2.45 2.73 3.48
N ILE A 130 3.49 3.55 3.69
CA ILE A 130 4.74 3.51 2.94
C ILE A 130 5.84 2.91 3.81
N GLY A 131 6.57 1.94 3.27
CA GLY A 131 7.60 1.22 4.02
C GLY A 131 7.02 0.32 5.11
N GLY A 132 7.82 0.10 6.14
CA GLY A 132 7.45 -0.73 7.29
C GLY A 132 7.69 -2.21 7.03
N TRP A 133 6.80 -3.03 7.56
CA TRP A 133 6.86 -4.50 7.60
C TRP A 133 5.58 -5.11 7.01
N GLU A 134 5.70 -6.34 6.52
CA GLU A 134 4.59 -7.15 6.01
C GLU A 134 4.01 -8.07 7.09
N THR A 135 2.75 -8.46 6.94
CA THR A 135 2.14 -9.54 7.73
C THR A 135 2.14 -10.87 6.97
N TRP A 136 2.21 -11.99 7.68
CA TRP A 136 2.08 -13.33 7.08
C TRP A 136 0.94 -14.12 7.73
N HIS A 137 -0.19 -13.46 7.98
CA HIS A 137 -1.31 -14.05 8.71
C HIS A 137 -2.26 -14.89 7.81
N LEU A 138 -2.28 -14.66 6.49
CA LEU A 138 -3.09 -15.44 5.55
C LEU A 138 -2.32 -16.53 4.82
N THR A 139 -1.03 -16.30 4.56
CA THR A 139 -0.16 -17.27 3.90
C THR A 139 1.05 -17.57 4.77
N ASP A 140 1.64 -18.75 4.60
CA ASP A 140 2.99 -18.99 5.11
C ASP A 140 3.94 -17.92 4.56
N MET A 141 4.96 -17.55 5.34
CA MET A 141 5.98 -16.61 4.90
C MET A 141 6.80 -17.18 3.74
N TYR A 142 7.04 -16.37 2.72
CA TYR A 142 7.85 -16.76 1.56
C TYR A 142 8.70 -15.60 1.04
N GLU A 143 9.81 -15.97 0.39
CA GLU A 143 10.75 -15.00 -0.17
C GLU A 143 10.21 -14.37 -1.45
N LEU A 144 10.43 -13.07 -1.57
CA LEU A 144 10.13 -12.22 -2.71
C LEU A 144 11.44 -11.62 -3.26
N PRO A 145 12.35 -12.43 -3.82
CA PRO A 145 13.60 -11.92 -4.36
C PRO A 145 13.35 -11.06 -5.59
N CYS A 146 14.17 -10.02 -5.75
CA CYS A 146 14.22 -9.22 -6.96
C CYS A 146 14.56 -10.11 -8.16
N THR A 147 13.77 -10.01 -9.23
CA THR A 147 13.96 -10.81 -10.45
C THR A 147 15.21 -10.43 -11.25
N THR A 148 15.83 -9.28 -10.95
CA THR A 148 17.04 -8.79 -11.62
C THR A 148 18.31 -9.14 -10.86
N CYS A 149 18.40 -8.81 -9.56
CA CYS A 149 19.63 -8.99 -8.78
C CYS A 149 19.56 -10.08 -7.69
N GLY A 150 18.40 -10.67 -7.45
CA GLY A 150 18.20 -11.73 -6.45
C GLY A 150 18.20 -11.27 -4.99
N THR A 151 18.40 -9.99 -4.71
CA THR A 151 18.26 -9.42 -3.35
C THR A 151 16.80 -9.44 -2.93
N GLU A 152 16.54 -9.81 -1.67
CA GLU A 152 15.19 -9.75 -1.11
C GLU A 152 14.60 -8.35 -1.22
N THR A 153 13.34 -8.27 -1.64
CA THR A 153 12.66 -6.98 -1.81
C THR A 153 12.10 -6.50 -0.47
N GLU A 154 11.96 -5.19 -0.32
CA GLU A 154 11.47 -4.55 0.92
C GLU A 154 10.09 -3.92 0.66
N PRO A 155 9.17 -3.91 1.65
CA PRO A 155 7.88 -3.26 1.51
C PRO A 155 8.04 -1.79 1.09
N LEU A 156 7.37 -1.38 0.01
CA LEU A 156 7.30 0.02 -0.42
C LEU A 156 5.96 0.64 -0.08
N LEU A 157 4.87 -0.01 -0.49
CA LEU A 157 3.51 0.50 -0.37
C LEU A 157 2.59 -0.64 0.01
N GLN A 158 1.92 -0.52 1.14
CA GLN A 158 0.77 -1.33 1.51
C GLN A 158 -0.48 -0.50 1.23
N LEU A 159 -1.42 -1.10 0.50
CA LEU A 159 -2.79 -0.63 0.41
C LEU A 159 -3.64 -1.65 1.17
N ASP A 160 -4.55 -1.16 2.00
CA ASP A 160 -5.45 -1.99 2.79
C ASP A 160 -6.89 -1.63 2.45
N THR A 161 -7.79 -2.58 2.68
CA THR A 161 -9.23 -2.35 2.60
C THR A 161 -9.66 -1.39 3.73
N THR A 162 -9.10 -1.58 4.93
CA THR A 162 -9.39 -0.78 6.13
C THR A 162 -8.13 -0.06 6.64
N GLU A 163 -8.25 1.21 6.98
CA GLU A 163 -7.18 2.08 7.49
C GLU A 163 -6.75 1.71 8.92
N TRP A 164 -7.67 1.22 9.74
CA TRP A 164 -7.38 0.71 11.08
C TRP A 164 -8.41 -0.34 11.48
N ASP A 165 -8.08 -1.17 12.49
CA ASP A 165 -8.96 -2.21 12.99
C ASP A 165 -9.35 -1.98 14.46
N GLY A 166 -10.51 -2.54 14.84
CA GLY A 166 -10.99 -2.46 16.23
C GLY A 166 -10.23 -3.36 17.22
N GLY A 167 -9.38 -4.28 16.74
CA GLY A 167 -8.62 -5.23 17.57
C GLY A 167 -7.37 -4.61 18.20
N SER A 168 -6.76 -3.64 17.54
CA SER A 168 -5.57 -2.93 18.02
C SER A 168 -5.84 -1.74 18.94
N GLY A 169 -7.10 -1.48 19.29
CA GLY A 169 -7.49 -0.30 20.08
C GLY A 169 -7.10 1.02 19.39
N PRO A 170 -7.07 2.18 20.11
CA PRO A 170 -6.77 3.47 19.50
C PRO A 170 -5.29 3.63 19.08
N ARG A 171 -4.48 2.57 19.16
CA ARG A 171 -3.04 2.62 18.89
C ARG A 171 -2.73 3.02 17.45
N TRP A 172 -3.46 2.45 16.51
CA TRP A 172 -3.30 2.68 15.06
C TRP A 172 -4.39 3.55 14.47
N GLN A 173 -5.37 3.96 15.26
CA GLN A 173 -6.37 4.92 14.84
C GLN A 173 -5.68 6.27 14.49
N PRO A 174 -5.93 6.83 13.29
CA PRO A 174 -5.44 8.14 12.88
C PRO A 174 -5.77 9.22 13.92
N LEU A 175 -4.87 10.19 14.10
CA LEU A 175 -5.00 11.21 15.14
C LEU A 175 -6.26 12.07 14.96
N GLU A 176 -6.65 12.35 13.71
CA GLU A 176 -7.88 13.07 13.36
C GLU A 176 -9.15 12.33 13.75
N ASP A 177 -9.11 11.00 13.80
CA ASP A 177 -10.30 10.16 14.00
C ASP A 177 -10.53 9.78 15.46
N ARG A 178 -9.53 9.95 16.34
CA ARG A 178 -9.61 9.57 17.77
C ARG A 178 -10.72 10.28 18.56
N ASP A 179 -11.06 11.50 18.16
CA ASP A 179 -12.10 12.30 18.81
C ASP A 179 -13.49 12.12 18.16
N HIS A 180 -13.59 11.34 17.09
CA HIS A 180 -14.83 11.06 16.37
C HIS A 180 -15.37 9.68 16.79
N ALA A 181 -16.68 9.61 17.05
CA ALA A 181 -17.32 8.30 17.26
C ALA A 181 -17.33 7.58 15.91
N PRO A 182 -16.80 6.35 15.81
CA PRO A 182 -16.66 5.68 14.52
C PRO A 182 -18.03 5.55 13.87
N VAL A 183 -18.19 6.20 12.72
CA VAL A 183 -19.29 5.91 11.81
C VAL A 183 -18.85 4.69 11.01
N ASP A 184 -19.76 3.72 10.75
CA ASP A 184 -19.51 2.38 10.16
C ASP A 184 -18.73 2.34 8.81
N TRP A 185 -18.21 3.47 8.29
CA TRP A 185 -17.50 3.61 7.02
C TRP A 185 -16.28 4.56 7.07
N GLU A 186 -15.85 5.01 8.26
CA GLU A 186 -14.69 5.91 8.41
C GLU A 186 -13.34 5.18 8.33
N ASP A 187 -13.31 3.87 8.56
CA ASP A 187 -12.12 3.03 8.41
C ASP A 187 -11.85 2.60 6.96
N GLU A 188 -12.75 2.86 5.99
CA GLU A 188 -12.51 2.53 4.56
C GLU A 188 -12.38 3.80 3.68
N PRO A 189 -11.45 4.74 3.98
CA PRO A 189 -11.39 6.05 3.31
C PRO A 189 -11.11 5.94 1.81
N THR A 190 -10.41 4.89 1.39
CA THR A 190 -10.05 4.66 -0.01
C THR A 190 -11.14 3.96 -0.82
N SER A 191 -12.12 3.31 -0.17
CA SER A 191 -13.11 2.43 -0.81
C SER A 191 -12.50 1.25 -1.59
N LEU A 192 -11.21 0.95 -1.35
CA LEU A 192 -10.56 -0.22 -1.92
C LEU A 192 -11.06 -1.47 -1.19
N VAL A 193 -11.28 -2.54 -1.94
CA VAL A 193 -11.53 -3.88 -1.44
C VAL A 193 -10.48 -4.79 -2.06
N LEU A 194 -9.54 -5.27 -1.25
CA LEU A 194 -8.40 -6.05 -1.74
C LEU A 194 -8.60 -7.51 -1.38
N GLY A 195 -8.73 -8.37 -2.40
CA GLY A 195 -8.95 -9.79 -2.19
C GLY A 195 -10.22 -10.08 -1.38
N ARG A 196 -10.07 -10.64 -0.18
CA ARG A 196 -11.16 -10.92 0.75
C ARG A 196 -11.08 -9.95 1.94
N TRP A 197 -11.16 -8.65 1.67
CA TRP A 197 -11.01 -7.57 2.66
C TRP A 197 -9.64 -7.60 3.36
N GLY A 198 -8.61 -7.92 2.60
CA GLY A 198 -7.23 -7.94 3.06
C GLY A 198 -6.46 -6.73 2.54
N ARG A 199 -5.18 -6.96 2.24
CA ARG A 199 -4.22 -5.93 1.82
C ARG A 199 -3.36 -6.39 0.65
N LEU A 200 -2.92 -5.41 -0.14
CA LEU A 200 -1.98 -5.60 -1.23
C LEU A 200 -0.71 -4.81 -0.92
N THR A 201 0.41 -5.50 -0.84
CA THR A 201 1.71 -4.85 -0.65
C THR A 201 2.56 -4.97 -1.90
N VAL A 202 3.15 -3.85 -2.28
CA VAL A 202 4.14 -3.74 -3.35
C VAL A 202 5.51 -3.67 -2.69
N PHE A 203 6.40 -4.58 -3.06
CA PHE A 203 7.76 -4.68 -2.58
C PHE A 203 8.74 -4.20 -3.64
N LEU A 204 9.74 -3.42 -3.26
CA LEU A 204 10.71 -2.84 -4.17
C LEU A 204 12.09 -3.42 -3.92
N CYS A 205 12.90 -3.53 -4.97
CA CYS A 205 14.30 -3.92 -4.80
C CYS A 205 15.07 -2.81 -4.06
N PRO A 206 15.74 -3.11 -2.94
CA PRO A 206 16.51 -2.09 -2.20
C PRO A 206 17.79 -1.65 -2.94
N VAL A 207 18.25 -2.42 -3.93
CA VAL A 207 19.43 -2.09 -4.74
C VAL A 207 19.11 -1.05 -5.81
N SER A 208 17.94 -1.14 -6.44
CA SER A 208 17.49 -0.18 -7.46
C SER A 208 15.99 -0.29 -7.69
N ALA A 209 15.30 0.85 -7.59
CA ALA A 209 13.89 0.97 -7.94
C ALA A 209 13.58 0.67 -9.41
N GLU A 210 14.60 0.65 -10.29
CA GLU A 210 14.47 0.29 -11.71
C GLU A 210 14.45 -1.22 -11.95
N HIS A 211 14.86 -2.04 -10.99
CA HIS A 211 14.84 -3.51 -11.11
C HIS A 211 13.42 -4.11 -11.12
N GLY A 212 12.40 -3.29 -10.85
CA GLY A 212 11.01 -3.71 -10.75
C GLY A 212 10.59 -3.95 -9.30
N PHE A 213 9.40 -4.52 -9.15
CA PHE A 213 8.74 -4.75 -7.87
C PHE A 213 8.19 -6.18 -7.82
N ARG A 214 7.92 -6.66 -6.61
CA ARG A 214 7.16 -7.88 -6.32
C ARG A 214 5.88 -7.50 -5.59
N MET A 215 4.95 -8.44 -5.44
CA MET A 215 3.70 -8.20 -4.71
C MET A 215 3.32 -9.39 -3.85
N ALA A 216 2.63 -9.10 -2.75
CA ALA A 216 1.92 -10.08 -1.95
C ALA A 216 0.51 -9.58 -1.65
N MET A 217 -0.42 -10.52 -1.48
CA MET A 217 -1.76 -10.24 -1.00
C MET A 217 -1.97 -11.04 0.27
N GLN A 218 -2.28 -10.32 1.34
CA GLN A 218 -2.55 -10.85 2.68
C GLN A 218 -3.93 -10.37 3.13
#